data_AF-A0A6I7WIN6-F1
#
_entry.id   AF-A0A6I7WIN6-F1
#
_cell.length_a   1.000
_cell.length_b   1.000
_cell.length_c   1.000
_cell.angle_alpha   90.00
_cell.angle_beta   90.00
_cell.angle_gamma   90.00
#
_symmetry.space_group_name_H-M   'P 1'
#
loop_
_entity.id
_entity.type
_entity.pdbx_description
1 polymer ?
#
loop_
_entity_poly.entity_id
_entity_poly.type
_entity_poly.pdbx_seq_one_letter_code
_entity_poly.pdbx_strand_id
1 'polypeptide(L)'
;MHIKKSPLLTALLLVSSFNASALLLEGGIGNQYPDAKDDHNSAVIGLFPSASGNVSSNDRNGTIATFNGSSVGQYGLITSFDSSGEYTYELFESTDNSSLPPDGVGIDSFTYTYANEFGQTDTARLIIDVNPDPAFAAPDDDQPYDNVDVEFNNRSEFATSLNSGRNIKGHLYNSADKDWYSLASAGNEIITLEVCPKGTSCFGKKSWVLYVFDADRLNDLNKLPLAANKGELARYLFKRWIDDTGTTSDASGQPLIDGIIGSSNHMYLAYDQGYFEGALIGIVDPCFDTLNTVDIGVPPGPKNYLIAISSPLKGDSGDADSCGAGSVILEKPGRNVTSTIELELGTATKVLKTTEEYISIFPNSDDQYAIKITGTGLNPLNSETAIEAAASFNPFDRSLLIPKVRVGESMYAAKLTQPLHQARSTDNGINFILTAIEELSVEDVVDVYRATYNPESNEVLIPRVTDTNTGIGYSVILQYHAATNENTQAWFDVLSIVEIQ
;
A
#
# COMPACT_ATOMS: atom_id res chain seq x y z
N MET A 1 35.58 17.27 77.33
CA MET A 1 35.62 17.64 75.90
C MET A 1 34.20 17.48 75.35
N HIS A 2 33.66 18.54 74.74
CA HIS A 2 32.26 18.85 74.31
C HIS A 2 31.31 17.66 73.98
N ILE A 3 30.06 17.51 74.50
CA ILE A 3 28.78 18.25 74.28
C ILE A 3 28.33 18.19 72.78
N LYS A 4 27.16 17.71 72.28
CA LYS A 4 25.72 17.85 72.66
C LYS A 4 24.77 16.93 71.80
N LYS A 5 23.77 16.32 72.47
CA LYS A 5 22.28 16.24 72.20
C LYS A 5 21.62 15.60 70.93
N SER A 6 20.51 14.87 71.23
CA SER A 6 19.43 14.21 70.43
C SER A 6 18.32 15.20 69.94
N PRO A 7 17.09 14.85 69.42
CA PRO A 7 16.50 13.76 68.57
C PRO A 7 15.59 14.30 67.39
N LEU A 8 14.96 13.47 66.52
CA LEU A 8 13.49 13.38 66.22
C LEU A 8 13.05 12.53 64.99
N LEU A 9 11.95 11.82 65.20
CA LEU A 9 10.88 11.16 64.41
C LEU A 9 10.48 11.70 63.00
N THR A 10 10.07 10.82 62.06
CA THR A 10 8.86 10.95 61.16
C THR A 10 8.50 9.62 60.44
N ALA A 11 7.26 9.15 60.67
CA ALA A 11 6.24 8.38 59.89
C ALA A 11 6.59 7.44 58.70
N LEU A 12 5.84 6.39 58.30
CA LEU A 12 4.72 5.56 58.82
C LEU A 12 4.43 4.53 57.68
N LEU A 13 4.40 3.22 57.96
CA LEU A 13 4.00 2.16 57.00
C LEU A 13 3.40 0.98 57.78
N LEU A 14 2.10 0.74 57.62
CA LEU A 14 1.26 -0.29 58.28
C LEU A 14 -0.09 -0.26 57.51
N VAL A 15 -0.79 -1.35 57.17
CA VAL A 15 -0.86 -2.72 57.67
C VAL A 15 -1.38 -3.63 56.54
N SER A 16 -0.86 -4.85 56.44
CA SER A 16 -1.56 -6.00 55.86
C SER A 16 -2.09 -6.86 57.01
N SER A 17 -3.38 -7.23 56.99
CA SER A 17 -3.86 -8.38 57.76
C SER A 17 -5.15 -8.95 57.17
N PHE A 18 -5.07 -10.25 56.90
CA PHE A 18 -6.11 -11.18 56.52
C PHE A 18 -7.33 -11.18 57.46
N ASN A 19 -8.51 -11.45 56.90
CA ASN A 19 -9.52 -12.30 57.51
C ASN A 19 -10.20 -13.11 56.41
N ALA A 20 -10.07 -14.43 56.48
CA ALA A 20 -10.89 -15.39 55.76
C ALA A 20 -11.97 -15.89 56.73
N SER A 21 -13.24 -15.85 56.30
CA SER A 21 -14.26 -16.91 56.47
C SER A 21 -15.67 -16.35 56.31
N ALA A 22 -16.25 -16.55 55.12
CA ALA A 22 -17.61 -17.06 54.95
C ALA A 22 -17.74 -17.55 53.50
N LEU A 23 -17.40 -18.81 53.31
CA LEU A 23 -17.73 -19.59 52.13
C LEU A 23 -19.23 -19.91 52.19
N LEU A 24 -20.02 -19.25 51.35
CA LEU A 24 -21.31 -19.78 50.90
C LEU A 24 -21.17 -20.04 49.40
N LEU A 25 -21.06 -21.32 49.07
CA LEU A 25 -20.99 -21.83 47.72
C LEU A 25 -22.41 -22.25 47.32
N GLU A 26 -23.17 -21.39 46.65
CA GLU A 26 -24.25 -21.79 45.74
C GLU A 26 -24.39 -20.75 44.61
N GLY A 27 -24.05 -21.15 43.38
CA GLY A 27 -24.35 -20.42 42.13
C GLY A 27 -23.41 -19.26 41.78
N GLY A 28 -22.32 -19.54 41.05
CA GLY A 28 -21.47 -18.50 40.48
C GLY A 28 -22.21 -17.70 39.40
N ILE A 29 -22.91 -16.64 39.82
CA ILE A 29 -23.35 -15.57 38.92
C ILE A 29 -22.09 -14.81 38.45
N GLY A 30 -21.84 -14.81 37.13
CA GLY A 30 -20.79 -14.00 36.51
C GLY A 30 -20.96 -12.52 36.86
N ASN A 31 -19.93 -11.70 36.61
CA ASN A 31 -19.96 -10.25 36.85
C ASN A 31 -21.31 -9.64 36.42
N GLN A 32 -22.10 -9.11 37.37
CA GLN A 32 -23.44 -8.52 37.12
C GLN A 32 -23.39 -7.00 36.98
N TYR A 33 -22.20 -6.39 37.02
CA TYR A 33 -22.05 -4.96 36.75
C TYR A 33 -22.22 -4.71 35.24
N PRO A 34 -22.91 -3.63 34.85
CA PRO A 34 -22.94 -3.18 33.46
C PRO A 34 -21.52 -3.03 32.91
N ASP A 35 -21.35 -3.43 31.67
CA ASP A 35 -20.12 -3.26 30.90
C ASP A 35 -20.53 -2.61 29.59
N ALA A 36 -20.38 -1.28 29.53
CA ALA A 36 -20.72 -0.46 28.38
C ALA A 36 -19.50 -0.32 27.46
N LYS A 37 -19.70 -0.43 26.14
CA LYS A 37 -18.62 -0.35 25.15
C LYS A 37 -18.92 0.72 24.12
N ASP A 38 -17.87 1.42 23.68
CA ASP A 38 -18.02 2.44 22.64
C ASP A 38 -18.63 1.84 21.37
N ASP A 39 -19.59 2.56 20.81
CA ASP A 39 -20.32 2.23 19.58
C ASP A 39 -19.83 3.11 18.44
N HIS A 40 -19.79 2.52 17.25
CA HIS A 40 -19.35 3.21 16.05
C HIS A 40 -20.40 3.09 14.96
N ASN A 41 -20.71 4.20 14.31
CA ASN A 41 -21.53 4.24 13.10
C ASN A 41 -21.04 5.38 12.21
N SER A 42 -21.62 5.52 11.01
CA SER A 42 -21.18 6.51 10.04
C SER A 42 -22.35 7.19 9.34
N ALA A 43 -22.16 8.46 9.01
CA ALA A 43 -23.02 9.22 8.12
C ALA A 43 -22.18 9.75 6.95
N VAL A 44 -22.82 9.96 5.80
CA VAL A 44 -22.17 10.45 4.58
C VAL A 44 -22.91 11.69 4.09
N ILE A 45 -22.20 12.81 3.99
CA ILE A 45 -22.74 14.07 3.45
C ILE A 45 -23.34 13.80 2.07
N GLY A 46 -24.54 14.32 1.81
CA GLY A 46 -25.22 14.25 0.51
C GLY A 46 -25.77 12.88 0.08
N LEU A 47 -25.28 11.76 0.64
CA LEU A 47 -25.68 10.41 0.24
C LEU A 47 -26.45 9.66 1.34
N PHE A 48 -25.88 9.56 2.53
CA PHE A 48 -26.48 8.92 3.70
C PHE A 48 -26.42 9.88 4.89
N PRO A 49 -27.19 10.99 4.87
CA PRO A 49 -27.07 12.04 5.87
C PRO A 49 -27.66 11.64 7.24
N SER A 50 -28.10 10.38 7.40
CA SER A 50 -28.65 9.85 8.64
C SER A 50 -28.04 8.49 8.96
N ALA A 51 -27.74 8.26 10.24
CA ALA A 51 -27.30 6.96 10.76
C ALA A 51 -28.25 6.50 11.86
N SER A 52 -28.63 5.23 11.89
CA SER A 52 -29.43 4.64 12.97
C SER A 52 -28.80 3.37 13.48
N GLY A 53 -29.00 3.07 14.76
CA GLY A 53 -28.42 1.91 15.42
C GLY A 53 -28.97 1.72 16.81
N ASN A 54 -28.35 0.80 17.56
CA ASN A 54 -28.66 0.60 18.97
C ASN A 54 -27.37 0.45 19.78
N VAL A 55 -27.13 1.37 20.72
CA VAL A 55 -25.90 1.41 21.54
C VAL A 55 -25.77 0.25 22.51
N SER A 56 -26.89 -0.41 22.85
CA SER A 56 -26.89 -1.55 23.77
C SER A 56 -26.53 -2.89 23.08
N SER A 57 -26.18 -2.88 21.79
CA SER A 57 -25.96 -4.09 21.00
C SER A 57 -24.68 -4.85 21.37
N ASN A 58 -23.65 -4.13 21.80
CA ASN A 58 -22.35 -4.68 22.22
C ASN A 58 -22.17 -4.67 23.76
N ASP A 59 -23.11 -4.09 24.48
CA ASP A 59 -23.10 -3.96 25.93
C ASP A 59 -23.58 -5.22 26.67
N ARG A 60 -23.20 -5.34 27.94
CA ARG A 60 -23.60 -6.48 28.78
C ARG A 60 -24.11 -6.06 30.16
N ASN A 61 -24.92 -6.94 30.76
CA ASN A 61 -25.39 -6.85 32.14
C ASN A 61 -26.15 -5.56 32.50
N GLY A 62 -26.77 -4.91 31.52
CA GLY A 62 -27.70 -3.79 31.68
C GLY A 62 -28.89 -3.97 30.75
N THR A 63 -29.89 -3.08 30.88
CA THR A 63 -31.11 -3.10 30.04
C THR A 63 -31.64 -1.71 29.72
N ILE A 64 -31.03 -0.65 30.27
CA ILE A 64 -31.49 0.73 30.11
C ILE A 64 -30.32 1.58 29.66
N ALA A 65 -30.40 2.15 28.45
CA ALA A 65 -29.49 3.19 27.99
C ALA A 65 -30.09 4.57 28.25
N THR A 66 -29.27 5.53 28.66
CA THR A 66 -29.67 6.93 28.84
C THR A 66 -28.62 7.83 28.25
N PHE A 67 -29.04 8.67 27.31
CA PHE A 67 -28.16 9.63 26.66
C PHE A 67 -27.72 10.74 27.64
N ASN A 68 -26.43 11.05 27.66
CA ASN A 68 -25.84 12.02 28.57
C ASN A 68 -25.50 13.32 27.82
N GLY A 69 -26.11 14.43 28.24
CA GLY A 69 -25.73 15.76 27.77
C GLY A 69 -26.41 16.19 26.46
N SER A 70 -25.67 16.87 25.59
CA SER A 70 -26.19 17.49 24.37
C SER A 70 -26.39 16.45 23.28
N SER A 71 -27.59 16.39 22.69
CA SER A 71 -27.85 15.60 21.48
C SER A 71 -27.25 16.24 20.22
N VAL A 72 -26.66 17.43 20.34
CA VAL A 72 -26.12 18.21 19.23
C VAL A 72 -24.60 18.08 19.19
N GLY A 73 -24.10 17.56 18.07
CA GLY A 73 -22.69 17.48 17.72
C GLY A 73 -22.23 18.64 16.85
N GLN A 74 -21.01 18.57 16.34
CA GLN A 74 -20.42 19.54 15.43
C GLN A 74 -21.01 19.42 14.02
N TYR A 75 -21.31 18.20 13.56
CA TYR A 75 -21.72 17.90 12.19
C TYR A 75 -23.20 17.54 12.06
N GLY A 76 -23.82 17.12 13.15
CA GLY A 76 -25.21 16.72 13.18
C GLY A 76 -25.76 16.61 14.60
N LEU A 77 -26.87 15.92 14.74
CA LEU A 77 -27.53 15.71 16.02
C LEU A 77 -28.22 14.35 16.11
N ILE A 78 -28.34 13.84 17.33
CA ILE A 78 -29.22 12.72 17.66
C ILE A 78 -30.67 13.24 17.68
N THR A 79 -31.48 12.80 16.72
CA THR A 79 -32.90 13.17 16.56
C THR A 79 -33.85 12.24 17.31
N SER A 80 -33.42 11.00 17.59
CA SER A 80 -34.14 10.05 18.43
C SER A 80 -33.16 9.26 19.29
N PHE A 81 -33.53 8.99 20.56
CA PHE A 81 -32.82 8.09 21.46
C PHE A 81 -33.82 7.54 22.48
N ASP A 82 -33.92 6.22 22.62
CA ASP A 82 -34.81 5.59 23.59
C ASP A 82 -34.09 4.78 24.68
N SER A 83 -34.85 4.32 25.67
CA SER A 83 -34.28 3.59 26.81
C SER A 83 -33.73 2.21 26.46
N SER A 84 -34.06 1.67 25.28
CA SER A 84 -33.50 0.41 24.79
C SER A 84 -32.15 0.59 24.09
N GLY A 85 -31.72 1.85 23.91
CA GLY A 85 -30.48 2.21 23.22
C GLY A 85 -30.66 2.49 21.74
N GLU A 86 -31.88 2.39 21.18
CA GLU A 86 -32.13 2.71 19.78
C GLU A 86 -31.99 4.21 19.55
N TYR A 87 -31.27 4.59 18.48
CA TYR A 87 -31.00 5.99 18.16
C TYR A 87 -31.07 6.29 16.66
N THR A 88 -31.32 7.56 16.35
CA THR A 88 -31.15 8.15 15.02
C THR A 88 -30.28 9.40 15.13
N TYR A 89 -29.24 9.47 14.31
CA TYR A 89 -28.39 10.63 14.07
C TYR A 89 -28.69 11.22 12.69
N GLU A 90 -28.74 12.54 12.58
CA GLU A 90 -28.92 13.27 11.32
C GLU A 90 -27.88 14.39 11.21
N LEU A 91 -27.25 14.52 10.04
CA LEU A 91 -26.38 15.64 9.70
C LEU A 91 -27.20 16.94 9.61
N PHE A 92 -26.57 18.06 9.95
CA PHE A 92 -27.18 19.36 9.65
C PHE A 92 -27.25 19.56 8.13
N GLU A 93 -28.29 20.25 7.66
CA GLU A 93 -28.38 20.68 6.26
C GLU A 93 -27.19 21.56 5.83
N SER A 94 -26.55 22.25 6.77
CA SER A 94 -25.37 23.09 6.54
C SER A 94 -24.04 22.34 6.57
N THR A 95 -24.04 21.06 6.97
CA THR A 95 -22.81 20.26 7.02
C THR A 95 -22.43 19.85 5.61
N ASP A 96 -21.31 20.38 5.14
CA ASP A 96 -20.76 20.11 3.82
C ASP A 96 -19.29 19.64 3.92
N ASN A 97 -18.69 19.27 2.78
CA ASN A 97 -17.33 18.74 2.78
C ASN A 97 -16.30 19.76 3.29
N SER A 98 -16.56 21.07 3.20
CA SER A 98 -15.68 22.11 3.74
C SER A 98 -15.73 22.22 5.27
N SER A 99 -16.76 21.62 5.88
CA SER A 99 -16.91 21.54 7.33
C SER A 99 -15.96 20.50 7.95
N LEU A 100 -15.47 19.54 7.15
CA LEU A 100 -14.64 18.43 7.60
C LEU A 100 -13.16 18.83 7.80
N PRO A 101 -12.44 18.17 8.72
CA PRO A 101 -11.01 18.36 8.90
C PRO A 101 -10.20 17.91 7.65
N PRO A 102 -8.91 18.31 7.54
CA PRO A 102 -8.09 18.02 6.36
C PRO A 102 -7.86 16.53 6.05
N ASP A 103 -7.98 15.65 7.05
CA ASP A 103 -7.93 14.19 6.90
C ASP A 103 -9.25 13.60 6.35
N GLY A 104 -10.27 14.42 6.19
CA GLY A 104 -11.49 14.12 5.45
C GLY A 104 -12.57 13.41 6.24
N VAL A 105 -12.40 13.14 7.54
CA VAL A 105 -13.44 12.50 8.37
C VAL A 105 -13.71 13.34 9.61
N GLY A 106 -14.92 13.88 9.71
CA GLY A 106 -15.40 14.56 10.91
C GLY A 106 -15.84 13.54 11.95
N ILE A 107 -15.65 13.83 13.24
CA ILE A 107 -16.09 12.95 14.33
C ILE A 107 -17.07 13.68 15.22
N ASP A 108 -18.29 13.16 15.32
CA ASP A 108 -19.22 13.49 16.40
C ASP A 108 -19.18 12.39 17.46
N SER A 109 -19.13 12.77 18.74
CA SER A 109 -19.10 11.83 19.85
C SER A 109 -20.12 12.20 20.92
N PHE A 110 -20.94 11.22 21.30
CA PHE A 110 -22.00 11.39 22.26
C PHE A 110 -21.88 10.37 23.38
N THR A 111 -21.96 10.81 24.64
CA THR A 111 -21.83 9.89 25.77
C THR A 111 -23.20 9.35 26.20
N TYR A 112 -23.28 8.08 26.57
CA TYR A 112 -24.46 7.50 27.20
C TYR A 112 -24.09 6.70 28.45
N THR A 113 -25.08 6.49 29.31
CA THR A 113 -25.00 5.63 30.51
C THR A 113 -25.83 4.39 30.28
N TYR A 114 -25.25 3.22 30.54
CA TYR A 114 -25.92 1.94 30.52
C TYR A 114 -26.14 1.42 31.94
N ALA A 115 -27.38 1.06 32.28
CA ALA A 115 -27.80 0.72 33.63
C ALA A 115 -28.50 -0.64 33.72
N ASN A 116 -28.34 -1.30 34.86
CA ASN A 116 -29.08 -2.52 35.20
C ASN A 116 -30.26 -2.26 36.15
N GLU A 117 -31.06 -3.29 36.41
CA GLU A 117 -32.24 -3.23 37.28
C GLU A 117 -31.92 -2.88 38.74
N PHE A 118 -30.66 -3.01 39.15
CA PHE A 118 -30.18 -2.69 40.50
C PHE A 118 -29.62 -1.25 40.61
N GLY A 119 -29.69 -0.47 39.53
CA GLY A 119 -29.21 0.92 39.49
C GLY A 119 -27.69 1.06 39.41
N GLN A 120 -26.97 -0.02 39.11
CA GLN A 120 -25.54 0.05 38.77
C GLN A 120 -25.42 0.54 37.33
N THR A 121 -24.34 1.25 37.03
CA THR A 121 -24.15 1.93 35.75
C THR A 121 -22.73 1.81 35.22
N ASP A 122 -22.59 1.84 33.90
CA ASP A 122 -21.33 2.11 33.19
C ASP A 122 -21.56 3.16 32.08
N THR A 123 -20.50 3.75 31.54
CA THR A 123 -20.59 4.81 30.52
C THR A 123 -19.74 4.50 29.30
N ALA A 124 -20.28 4.77 28.13
CA ALA A 124 -19.60 4.62 26.84
C ALA A 124 -19.99 5.75 25.88
N ARG A 125 -19.39 5.75 24.69
CA ARG A 125 -19.59 6.75 23.66
C ARG A 125 -20.19 6.14 22.41
N LEU A 126 -21.20 6.79 21.85
CA LEU A 126 -21.57 6.66 20.45
C LEU A 126 -20.71 7.60 19.62
N ILE A 127 -19.91 7.05 18.71
CA ILE A 127 -19.01 7.76 17.82
C ILE A 127 -19.59 7.67 16.41
N ILE A 128 -19.83 8.83 15.79
CA ILE A 128 -20.31 8.95 14.42
C ILE A 128 -19.19 9.51 13.55
N ASP A 129 -18.73 8.70 12.61
CA ASP A 129 -17.81 9.13 11.56
C ASP A 129 -18.61 9.83 10.45
N VAL A 130 -18.37 11.13 10.28
CA VAL A 130 -18.98 11.95 9.24
C VAL A 130 -18.06 12.01 8.04
N ASN A 131 -18.48 11.31 7.00
CA ASN A 131 -17.72 11.14 5.77
C ASN A 131 -18.18 12.16 4.70
N PRO A 132 -17.28 12.57 3.79
CA PRO A 132 -17.59 13.54 2.75
C PRO A 132 -18.51 12.91 1.71
N ASP A 133 -19.24 13.76 1.00
CA ASP A 133 -19.99 13.36 -0.19
C ASP A 133 -19.00 12.80 -1.23
N PRO A 134 -19.16 11.54 -1.67
CA PRO A 134 -18.27 10.92 -2.66
C PRO A 134 -18.31 11.59 -4.05
N ALA A 135 -19.36 12.36 -4.38
CA ALA A 135 -19.45 13.14 -5.61
C ALA A 135 -18.70 14.49 -5.53
N PHE A 136 -18.36 14.93 -4.31
CA PHE A 136 -17.59 16.12 -4.00
C PHE A 136 -16.32 15.76 -3.25
N ALA A 137 -15.65 14.66 -3.63
CA ALA A 137 -14.24 14.52 -3.31
C ALA A 137 -13.60 15.88 -3.63
N ALA A 138 -12.99 16.52 -2.61
CA ALA A 138 -12.08 17.62 -2.89
C ALA A 138 -11.21 17.16 -4.07
N PRO A 139 -10.92 18.01 -5.05
CA PRO A 139 -10.01 17.64 -6.11
C PRO A 139 -8.66 17.30 -5.46
N ASP A 140 -8.49 16.04 -5.09
CA ASP A 140 -7.24 15.43 -4.68
C ASP A 140 -6.43 15.05 -5.93
N ASP A 141 -6.72 15.75 -7.03
CA ASP A 141 -5.84 15.85 -8.19
C ASP A 141 -4.79 16.96 -7.98
N ASP A 142 -4.93 17.79 -6.94
CA ASP A 142 -4.03 18.91 -6.62
C ASP A 142 -3.18 18.72 -5.33
N GLN A 143 -3.22 17.57 -4.65
CA GLN A 143 -2.03 17.20 -3.88
C GLN A 143 -0.96 16.83 -4.90
N PRO A 144 0.20 17.52 -4.95
CA PRO A 144 1.27 17.11 -5.85
C PRO A 144 1.58 15.65 -5.54
N TYR A 145 1.35 14.77 -6.52
CA TYR A 145 1.77 13.38 -6.44
C TYR A 145 3.28 13.40 -6.48
N ASP A 146 3.82 13.44 -5.28
CA ASP A 146 5.21 13.74 -4.99
C ASP A 146 6.16 12.60 -5.37
N ASN A 147 5.61 11.40 -5.67
CA ASN A 147 6.27 10.28 -6.32
C ASN A 147 5.48 9.91 -7.58
N VAL A 148 6.13 9.89 -8.73
CA VAL A 148 5.58 9.36 -9.99
C VAL A 148 6.30 8.06 -10.28
N ASP A 149 5.56 7.08 -10.79
CA ASP A 149 6.16 5.89 -11.35
C ASP A 149 7.23 6.23 -12.38
N VAL A 150 8.31 5.44 -12.41
CA VAL A 150 9.42 5.68 -13.33
C VAL A 150 9.84 4.42 -14.05
N GLU A 151 9.52 4.42 -15.33
CA GLU A 151 9.84 3.33 -16.23
C GLU A 151 11.31 3.36 -16.70
N PHE A 152 11.93 2.21 -16.97
CA PHE A 152 11.36 0.86 -16.88
C PHE A 152 11.50 0.25 -15.48
N ASN A 153 10.44 -0.06 -14.75
CA ASN A 153 10.52 -0.71 -13.42
C ASN A 153 9.88 -2.09 -13.37
N ASN A 154 9.87 -2.78 -14.51
CA ASN A 154 9.42 -4.16 -14.70
C ASN A 154 10.19 -5.25 -13.92
N ARG A 155 11.24 -4.86 -13.18
CA ARG A 155 12.01 -5.76 -12.33
C ARG A 155 12.28 -5.20 -10.94
N SER A 156 12.41 -6.08 -9.94
CA SER A 156 12.71 -5.65 -8.57
C SER A 156 14.06 -4.92 -8.40
N GLU A 157 15.07 -5.27 -9.20
CA GLU A 157 16.36 -4.55 -9.25
C GLU A 157 16.23 -3.11 -9.79
N PHE A 158 15.18 -2.90 -10.57
CA PHE A 158 14.78 -1.65 -11.20
C PHE A 158 13.58 -1.03 -10.47
N ALA A 159 13.41 -1.32 -9.19
CA ALA A 159 12.33 -0.74 -8.42
C ALA A 159 12.45 0.79 -8.32
N THR A 160 11.32 1.48 -8.49
CA THR A 160 11.18 2.91 -8.24
C THR A 160 11.17 3.16 -6.72
N SER A 161 12.07 4.01 -6.24
CA SER A 161 12.19 4.27 -4.81
C SER A 161 11.02 5.09 -4.28
N LEU A 162 10.47 4.68 -3.15
CA LEU A 162 9.35 5.32 -2.49
C LEU A 162 9.79 6.06 -1.25
N ASN A 163 9.33 7.31 -1.15
CA ASN A 163 9.48 8.14 0.03
C ASN A 163 8.26 7.96 0.94
N SER A 164 8.48 7.74 2.24
CA SER A 164 7.38 7.59 3.21
C SER A 164 6.53 8.88 3.27
N GLY A 165 5.20 8.74 3.31
CA GLY A 165 4.26 9.86 3.44
C GLY A 165 3.87 10.53 2.12
N ARG A 166 4.21 9.95 0.96
CA ARG A 166 3.89 10.49 -0.37
C ARG A 166 3.07 9.47 -1.17
N ASN A 167 2.00 9.97 -1.80
CA ASN A 167 1.16 9.18 -2.71
C ASN A 167 1.93 8.91 -4.01
N ILE A 168 1.71 7.75 -4.62
CA ILE A 168 2.26 7.38 -5.93
C ILE A 168 1.13 7.31 -6.92
N LYS A 169 1.35 7.84 -8.13
CA LYS A 169 0.58 7.48 -9.32
C LYS A 169 1.46 6.64 -10.24
N GLY A 170 0.93 5.51 -10.69
CA GLY A 170 1.57 4.63 -11.65
C GLY A 170 0.61 4.19 -12.75
N HIS A 171 1.12 3.51 -13.76
CA HIS A 171 0.34 3.10 -14.92
C HIS A 171 0.83 1.76 -15.44
N LEU A 172 -0.07 0.78 -15.53
CA LEU A 172 0.22 -0.45 -16.27
C LEU A 172 -0.11 -0.19 -17.75
N TYR A 173 0.91 0.00 -18.58
CA TYR A 173 0.76 0.29 -20.01
C TYR A 173 0.14 -0.87 -20.77
N ASN A 174 0.35 -2.09 -20.28
CA ASN A 174 -0.19 -3.29 -20.88
C ASN A 174 -0.29 -4.43 -19.87
N SER A 175 -0.86 -5.52 -20.34
CA SER A 175 -1.21 -6.68 -19.55
C SER A 175 -0.01 -7.51 -19.07
N ALA A 176 1.18 -7.28 -19.59
CA ALA A 176 2.42 -7.92 -19.15
C ALA A 176 3.27 -7.01 -18.25
N ASP A 177 2.82 -5.78 -18.07
CA ASP A 177 3.52 -4.75 -17.33
C ASP A 177 3.51 -5.02 -15.82
N LYS A 178 4.56 -4.56 -15.17
CA LYS A 178 4.81 -4.75 -13.76
C LYS A 178 5.53 -3.52 -13.25
N ASP A 179 5.02 -2.95 -12.19
CA ASP A 179 5.67 -1.78 -11.61
C ASP A 179 6.24 -2.19 -10.27
N TRP A 180 7.57 -2.22 -10.19
CA TRP A 180 8.27 -2.47 -8.95
C TRP A 180 8.62 -1.17 -8.25
N TYR A 181 8.49 -1.22 -6.94
CA TYR A 181 8.79 -0.15 -6.03
C TYR A 181 9.62 -0.65 -4.84
N SER A 182 10.41 0.23 -4.25
CA SER A 182 11.21 -0.08 -3.07
C SER A 182 10.92 0.90 -1.95
N LEU A 183 10.79 0.39 -0.72
CA LEU A 183 10.45 1.18 0.45
C LEU A 183 11.40 0.80 1.58
N ALA A 184 12.08 1.81 2.14
CA ALA A 184 12.90 1.66 3.33
C ALA A 184 12.08 1.97 4.59
N SER A 185 12.49 1.39 5.71
CA SER A 185 11.98 1.69 7.04
C SER A 185 13.12 1.72 8.04
N ALA A 186 13.05 2.63 9.02
CA ALA A 186 13.98 2.65 10.14
C ALA A 186 13.68 1.57 11.21
N GLY A 187 12.52 0.90 11.09
CA GLY A 187 12.09 -0.14 12.01
C GLY A 187 11.12 0.35 13.09
N ASN A 188 10.54 -0.62 13.80
CA ASN A 188 9.62 -0.40 14.93
C ASN A 188 8.43 0.52 14.56
N GLU A 189 7.80 0.22 13.42
CA GLU A 189 6.64 0.95 12.92
C GLU A 189 5.64 0.03 12.24
N ILE A 190 4.45 0.56 11.97
CA ILE A 190 3.49 -0.03 11.04
C ILE A 190 3.48 0.84 9.80
N ILE A 191 3.63 0.20 8.63
CA ILE A 191 3.46 0.83 7.34
C ILE A 191 2.16 0.34 6.73
N THR A 192 1.26 1.25 6.39
CA THR A 192 0.01 0.93 5.68
C THR A 192 0.13 1.39 4.24
N LEU A 193 -0.12 0.47 3.33
CA LEU A 193 -0.24 0.72 1.89
C LEU A 193 -1.71 0.64 1.51
N GLU A 194 -2.26 1.69 0.93
CA GLU A 194 -3.63 1.74 0.42
C GLU A 194 -3.61 1.90 -1.11
N VAL A 195 -4.14 0.91 -1.83
CA VAL A 195 -4.22 0.93 -3.30
C VAL A 195 -5.53 1.55 -3.73
N CYS A 196 -5.45 2.48 -4.66
CA CYS A 196 -6.59 3.21 -5.20
C CYS A 196 -7.50 3.70 -4.07
N PRO A 197 -6.99 4.56 -3.16
CA PRO A 197 -7.76 5.11 -2.05
C PRO A 197 -9.04 5.79 -2.56
N LYS A 198 -10.06 5.84 -1.70
CA LYS A 198 -11.33 6.50 -2.02
C LYS A 198 -11.09 7.94 -2.46
N GLY A 199 -11.67 8.33 -3.60
CA GLY A 199 -11.48 9.65 -4.22
C GLY A 199 -10.53 9.64 -5.43
N THR A 200 -9.75 8.57 -5.62
CA THR A 200 -8.91 8.40 -6.82
C THR A 200 -9.75 7.90 -8.01
N SER A 201 -9.30 8.21 -9.23
CA SER A 201 -9.93 7.76 -10.47
C SER A 201 -9.94 6.23 -10.63
N CYS A 202 -9.12 5.54 -9.86
CA CYS A 202 -8.94 4.09 -9.90
C CYS A 202 -9.71 3.36 -8.78
N PHE A 203 -10.33 4.08 -7.84
CA PHE A 203 -11.10 3.50 -6.75
C PHE A 203 -12.22 2.57 -7.27
N GLY A 204 -12.31 1.37 -6.69
CA GLY A 204 -13.37 0.40 -6.98
C GLY A 204 -13.29 -0.30 -8.35
N LYS A 205 -12.34 0.05 -9.22
CA LYS A 205 -12.19 -0.60 -10.53
C LYS A 205 -11.67 -2.03 -10.44
N LYS A 206 -10.96 -2.38 -9.36
CA LYS A 206 -10.44 -3.73 -9.08
C LYS A 206 -9.41 -4.25 -10.11
N SER A 207 -8.71 -3.35 -10.80
CA SER A 207 -7.83 -3.72 -11.92
C SER A 207 -6.35 -3.88 -11.57
N TRP A 208 -5.99 -3.74 -10.29
CA TRP A 208 -4.59 -3.80 -9.84
C TRP A 208 -4.48 -4.64 -8.59
N VAL A 209 -3.41 -5.42 -8.53
CA VAL A 209 -3.06 -6.24 -7.37
C VAL A 209 -1.72 -5.72 -6.86
N LEU A 210 -1.67 -5.42 -5.57
CA LEU A 210 -0.45 -4.99 -4.90
C LEU A 210 0.13 -6.15 -4.11
N TYR A 211 1.44 -6.36 -4.27
CA TYR A 211 2.21 -7.36 -3.54
C TYR A 211 3.27 -6.66 -2.71
N VAL A 212 3.47 -7.13 -1.48
CA VAL A 212 4.54 -6.64 -0.60
C VAL A 212 5.48 -7.80 -0.28
N PHE A 213 6.76 -7.59 -0.51
CA PHE A 213 7.82 -8.55 -0.25
C PHE A 213 8.81 -8.03 0.80
N ASP A 214 9.28 -8.94 1.66
CA ASP A 214 10.55 -8.74 2.36
C ASP A 214 11.68 -8.78 1.32
N ALA A 215 12.42 -7.68 1.21
CA ALA A 215 13.40 -7.52 0.13
C ALA A 215 14.56 -8.51 0.22
N ASP A 216 15.04 -8.81 1.43
CA ASP A 216 16.14 -9.75 1.64
C ASP A 216 15.73 -11.16 1.19
N ARG A 217 14.52 -11.58 1.58
CA ARG A 217 13.98 -12.90 1.24
C ARG A 217 13.69 -13.05 -0.25
N LEU A 218 13.16 -12.01 -0.90
CA LEU A 218 12.95 -12.06 -2.35
C LEU A 218 14.29 -12.14 -3.09
N ASN A 219 15.29 -11.38 -2.64
CA ASN A 219 16.64 -11.46 -3.20
C ASN A 219 17.27 -12.85 -3.04
N ASP A 220 17.03 -13.52 -1.92
CA ASP A 220 17.47 -14.90 -1.72
C ASP A 220 16.76 -15.86 -2.68
N LEU A 221 15.44 -15.71 -2.89
CA LEU A 221 14.70 -16.50 -3.89
C LEU A 221 15.24 -16.28 -5.30
N ASN A 222 15.53 -15.03 -5.67
CA ASN A 222 16.03 -14.66 -7.00
C ASN A 222 17.43 -15.23 -7.29
N LYS A 223 18.20 -15.58 -6.26
CA LYS A 223 19.53 -16.22 -6.39
C LYS A 223 19.46 -17.74 -6.52
N LEU A 224 18.29 -18.36 -6.32
CA LEU A 224 18.15 -19.80 -6.45
C LEU A 224 18.38 -20.26 -7.89
N PRO A 225 18.86 -21.51 -8.11
CA PRO A 225 18.98 -22.06 -9.44
C PRO A 225 17.64 -22.08 -10.18
N LEU A 226 17.64 -21.89 -11.50
CA LEU A 226 16.42 -21.88 -12.33
C LEU A 226 15.52 -23.12 -12.11
N ALA A 227 16.12 -24.28 -11.79
CA ALA A 227 15.39 -25.52 -11.50
C ALA A 227 14.49 -25.44 -10.25
N ALA A 228 14.75 -24.51 -9.33
CA ALA A 228 13.89 -24.26 -8.18
C ALA A 228 12.57 -23.58 -8.57
N ASN A 229 12.55 -22.86 -9.71
CA ASN A 229 11.40 -22.11 -10.23
C ASN A 229 10.70 -21.26 -9.15
N LYS A 230 11.50 -20.49 -8.42
CA LYS A 230 11.06 -19.55 -7.36
C LYS A 230 11.53 -18.14 -7.69
N GLY A 231 10.94 -17.16 -7.02
CA GLY A 231 11.27 -15.75 -7.19
C GLY A 231 10.68 -15.16 -8.48
N GLU A 232 11.12 -13.96 -8.80
CA GLU A 232 10.56 -13.11 -9.84
C GLU A 232 10.69 -13.67 -11.26
N LEU A 233 11.75 -14.43 -11.52
CA LEU A 233 12.04 -15.02 -12.82
C LEU A 233 11.32 -16.34 -13.06
N ALA A 234 10.62 -16.87 -12.06
CA ALA A 234 9.89 -18.12 -12.18
C ALA A 234 8.82 -18.05 -13.28
N ARG A 235 8.65 -19.16 -14.01
CA ARG A 235 7.69 -19.26 -15.11
C ARG A 235 6.79 -20.48 -14.91
N TYR A 236 5.50 -20.28 -15.13
CA TYR A 236 4.57 -21.38 -15.31
C TYR A 236 4.63 -21.88 -16.76
N LEU A 237 4.60 -23.19 -16.97
CA LEU A 237 4.60 -23.81 -18.31
C LEU A 237 3.18 -24.26 -18.65
N PHE A 238 2.59 -23.65 -19.68
CA PHE A 238 1.25 -24.01 -20.14
C PHE A 238 1.27 -25.33 -20.89
N LYS A 239 0.29 -26.17 -20.59
CA LYS A 239 0.17 -27.52 -21.12
C LYS A 239 -0.92 -27.64 -22.17
N ARG A 240 -0.76 -28.64 -23.03
CA ARG A 240 -1.80 -29.14 -23.94
C ARG A 240 -1.85 -30.65 -23.91
N TRP A 241 -3.05 -31.21 -23.86
CA TRP A 241 -3.28 -32.67 -23.81
C TRP A 241 -4.46 -33.10 -24.66
N ILE A 242 -4.56 -34.40 -24.90
CA ILE A 242 -5.58 -35.05 -25.73
C ILE A 242 -6.81 -35.45 -24.90
N ASP A 243 -6.62 -35.85 -23.65
CA ASP A 243 -7.67 -36.28 -22.72
C ASP A 243 -7.32 -35.96 -21.27
N ASP A 244 -8.30 -36.10 -20.38
CA ASP A 244 -8.22 -35.70 -18.96
C ASP A 244 -7.11 -36.41 -18.14
N THR A 245 -6.41 -37.39 -18.74
CA THR A 245 -5.23 -38.01 -18.12
C THR A 245 -3.93 -37.25 -18.40
N GLY A 246 -3.98 -36.18 -19.21
CA GLY A 246 -2.82 -35.40 -19.62
C GLY A 246 -2.03 -36.05 -20.77
N THR A 247 -2.64 -36.97 -21.52
CA THR A 247 -1.96 -37.72 -22.58
C THR A 247 -1.54 -36.82 -23.75
N THR A 248 -0.28 -36.98 -24.19
CA THR A 248 0.30 -36.25 -25.35
C THR A 248 0.81 -37.19 -26.46
N SER A 249 0.72 -38.50 -26.23
CA SER A 249 1.22 -39.55 -27.12
C SER A 249 0.09 -40.44 -27.65
N ASP A 250 0.38 -41.23 -28.68
CA ASP A 250 -0.50 -42.30 -29.13
C ASP A 250 -0.42 -43.54 -28.21
N ALA A 251 -1.23 -44.57 -28.53
CA ALA A 251 -1.29 -45.81 -27.76
C ALA A 251 0.04 -46.61 -27.76
N SER A 252 0.97 -46.30 -28.67
CA SER A 252 2.32 -46.90 -28.72
C SER A 252 3.36 -46.09 -27.95
N GLY A 253 2.97 -44.96 -27.36
CA GLY A 253 3.84 -44.04 -26.63
C GLY A 253 4.57 -43.04 -27.52
N GLN A 254 4.30 -43.00 -28.83
CA GLN A 254 4.90 -41.99 -29.71
C GLN A 254 4.24 -40.63 -29.48
N PRO A 255 5.00 -39.54 -29.28
CA PRO A 255 4.46 -38.22 -29.03
C PRO A 255 3.67 -37.72 -30.25
N LEU A 256 2.42 -37.32 -30.02
CA LEU A 256 1.55 -36.71 -31.03
C LEU A 256 1.60 -35.18 -30.98
N ILE A 257 1.82 -34.61 -29.79
CA ILE A 257 1.96 -33.18 -29.56
C ILE A 257 3.10 -32.91 -28.58
N ASP A 258 3.65 -31.69 -28.65
CA ASP A 258 4.42 -31.15 -27.53
C ASP A 258 3.44 -30.82 -26.39
N GLY A 259 3.71 -31.37 -25.21
CA GLY A 259 2.89 -31.17 -24.03
C GLY A 259 3.02 -29.76 -23.46
N ILE A 260 4.09 -29.03 -23.80
CA ILE A 260 4.32 -27.65 -23.37
C ILE A 260 4.09 -26.74 -24.57
N ILE A 261 3.19 -25.76 -24.42
CA ILE A 261 2.79 -24.87 -25.52
C ILE A 261 3.16 -23.40 -25.30
N GLY A 262 3.69 -23.07 -24.13
CA GLY A 262 4.11 -21.72 -23.79
C GLY A 262 4.53 -21.60 -22.34
N SER A 263 4.92 -20.40 -21.95
CA SER A 263 5.18 -20.08 -20.55
C SER A 263 4.83 -18.64 -20.22
N SER A 264 4.50 -18.38 -18.96
CA SER A 264 4.22 -17.04 -18.46
C SER A 264 4.98 -16.79 -17.14
N ASN A 265 5.52 -15.59 -16.99
CA ASN A 265 6.03 -15.06 -15.73
C ASN A 265 5.13 -13.95 -15.19
N HIS A 266 3.83 -13.96 -15.52
CA HIS A 266 2.88 -12.98 -15.01
C HIS A 266 2.86 -13.02 -13.47
N MET A 267 2.88 -11.84 -12.83
CA MET A 267 3.08 -11.74 -11.38
C MET A 267 2.01 -12.47 -10.58
N TYR A 268 0.74 -12.26 -10.94
CA TYR A 268 -0.39 -12.92 -10.30
C TYR A 268 -0.34 -14.45 -10.42
N LEU A 269 0.10 -14.96 -11.58
CA LEU A 269 0.26 -16.40 -11.77
C LEU A 269 1.41 -16.95 -10.92
N ALA A 270 2.53 -16.22 -10.84
CA ALA A 270 3.64 -16.61 -9.97
C ALA A 270 3.24 -16.61 -8.48
N TYR A 271 2.41 -15.66 -8.06
CA TYR A 271 1.79 -15.63 -6.74
C TYR A 271 0.91 -16.86 -6.49
N ASP A 272 -0.07 -17.12 -7.36
CA ASP A 272 -1.00 -18.25 -7.27
C ASP A 272 -0.26 -19.60 -7.24
N GLN A 273 0.83 -19.73 -7.98
CA GLN A 273 1.66 -20.93 -8.03
C GLN A 273 2.67 -21.04 -6.87
N GLY A 274 2.63 -20.11 -5.91
CA GLY A 274 3.48 -20.13 -4.73
C GLY A 274 4.96 -19.85 -5.02
N TYR A 275 5.29 -19.19 -6.13
CA TYR A 275 6.69 -18.92 -6.50
C TYR A 275 7.38 -17.91 -5.58
N PHE A 276 6.60 -17.15 -4.80
CA PHE A 276 7.06 -16.17 -3.83
C PHE A 276 6.96 -16.63 -2.35
N GLU A 277 6.61 -17.89 -2.12
CA GLU A 277 6.50 -18.44 -0.75
C GLU A 277 7.75 -18.14 0.08
N GLY A 278 7.53 -17.56 1.26
CA GLY A 278 8.58 -17.15 2.19
C GLY A 278 9.01 -15.69 2.06
N ALA A 279 8.86 -15.07 0.88
CA ALA A 279 9.21 -13.67 0.63
C ALA A 279 8.00 -12.72 0.60
N LEU A 280 6.85 -13.16 0.08
CA LEU A 280 5.61 -12.38 0.09
C LEU A 280 5.06 -12.27 1.53
N ILE A 281 4.85 -11.04 1.99
CA ILE A 281 4.42 -10.73 3.36
C ILE A 281 3.09 -9.98 3.43
N GLY A 282 2.59 -9.48 2.31
CA GLY A 282 1.33 -8.76 2.21
C GLY A 282 0.81 -8.73 0.78
N ILE A 283 -0.50 -8.68 0.62
CA ILE A 283 -1.15 -8.56 -0.69
C ILE A 283 -2.45 -7.77 -0.53
N VAL A 284 -2.74 -6.91 -1.50
CA VAL A 284 -4.08 -6.36 -1.74
C VAL A 284 -4.55 -6.94 -3.05
N ASP A 285 -5.53 -7.83 -2.97
CA ASP A 285 -6.10 -8.51 -4.12
C ASP A 285 -7.59 -8.17 -4.23
N PRO A 286 -7.98 -7.24 -5.11
CA PRO A 286 -9.37 -6.77 -5.19
C PRO A 286 -10.35 -7.83 -5.73
N CYS A 287 -9.84 -8.95 -6.26
CA CYS A 287 -10.64 -10.07 -6.72
C CYS A 287 -11.11 -10.97 -5.56
N PHE A 288 -10.34 -11.05 -4.48
CA PHE A 288 -10.60 -11.96 -3.35
C PHE A 288 -10.76 -11.25 -2.01
N ASP A 289 -10.41 -9.96 -1.93
CA ASP A 289 -10.59 -9.12 -0.76
C ASP A 289 -11.48 -7.90 -1.09
N THR A 290 -12.10 -7.37 -0.04
CA THR A 290 -12.82 -6.09 -0.04
C THR A 290 -11.96 -4.94 0.49
N LEU A 291 -10.84 -5.25 1.14
CA LEU A 291 -9.89 -4.26 1.62
C LEU A 291 -8.98 -3.79 0.48
N ASN A 292 -8.76 -2.49 0.45
CA ASN A 292 -7.78 -1.86 -0.44
C ASN A 292 -6.44 -1.60 0.26
N THR A 293 -6.29 -2.11 1.49
CA THR A 293 -5.18 -1.78 2.38
C THR A 293 -4.43 -3.03 2.81
N VAL A 294 -3.12 -2.86 3.03
CA VAL A 294 -2.29 -3.86 3.70
C VAL A 294 -1.38 -3.18 4.71
N ASP A 295 -1.34 -3.74 5.93
CA ASP A 295 -0.47 -3.30 7.01
C ASP A 295 0.77 -4.18 7.10
N ILE A 296 1.93 -3.54 7.21
CA ILE A 296 3.24 -4.19 7.37
C ILE A 296 3.74 -3.84 8.76
N GLY A 297 3.85 -4.85 9.63
CA GLY A 297 4.56 -4.71 10.90
C GLY A 297 6.07 -4.74 10.68
N VAL A 298 6.74 -3.61 10.86
CA VAL A 298 8.20 -3.53 10.72
C VAL A 298 8.87 -3.87 12.06
N PRO A 299 9.75 -4.89 12.10
CA PRO A 299 10.48 -5.23 13.32
C PRO A 299 11.47 -4.12 13.72
N PRO A 300 12.05 -4.17 14.93
CA PRO A 300 13.11 -3.24 15.31
C PRO A 300 14.33 -3.32 14.38
N GLY A 301 14.83 -2.16 13.99
CA GLY A 301 16.00 -2.00 13.12
C GLY A 301 15.63 -1.77 11.64
N PRO A 302 16.59 -1.27 10.83
CA PRO A 302 16.32 -0.89 9.46
C PRO A 302 15.93 -2.08 8.60
N LYS A 303 14.91 -1.90 7.77
CA LYS A 303 14.38 -2.92 6.86
C LYS A 303 13.94 -2.34 5.53
N ASN A 304 14.12 -3.14 4.48
CA ASN A 304 13.73 -2.80 3.12
C ASN A 304 12.63 -3.73 2.65
N TYR A 305 11.69 -3.16 1.91
CA TYR A 305 10.54 -3.83 1.32
C TYR A 305 10.52 -3.55 -0.17
N LEU A 306 10.01 -4.52 -0.92
CA LEU A 306 9.70 -4.35 -2.34
C LEU A 306 8.21 -4.45 -2.51
N ILE A 307 7.63 -3.52 -3.25
CA ILE A 307 6.22 -3.51 -3.60
C ILE A 307 6.15 -3.75 -5.10
N ALA A 308 5.20 -4.57 -5.55
CA ALA A 308 4.93 -4.75 -6.96
C ALA A 308 3.46 -4.51 -7.24
N ILE A 309 3.15 -3.96 -8.41
CA ILE A 309 1.80 -3.86 -8.95
C ILE A 309 1.72 -4.70 -10.23
N SER A 310 0.62 -5.43 -10.41
CA SER A 310 0.28 -6.08 -11.68
C SER A 310 -1.22 -6.08 -11.93
N SER A 311 -1.62 -6.43 -13.15
CA SER A 311 -3.01 -6.77 -13.42
C SER A 311 -3.42 -8.06 -12.67
N PRO A 312 -4.71 -8.21 -12.31
CA PRO A 312 -5.28 -9.46 -11.82
C PRO A 312 -5.53 -10.48 -12.93
N LEU A 313 -5.66 -11.75 -12.55
CA LEU A 313 -6.10 -12.83 -13.45
C LEU A 313 -7.49 -13.32 -13.08
N LYS A 314 -8.23 -13.74 -14.12
CA LYS A 314 -9.55 -14.33 -14.00
C LYS A 314 -9.47 -15.76 -13.45
N GLY A 315 -10.28 -16.05 -12.44
CA GLY A 315 -10.53 -17.41 -11.94
C GLY A 315 -11.42 -18.25 -12.86
N ASP A 316 -11.40 -19.56 -12.67
CA ASP A 316 -12.13 -20.56 -13.46
C ASP A 316 -13.64 -20.61 -13.19
N SER A 317 -14.10 -20.01 -12.09
CA SER A 317 -15.50 -19.90 -11.72
C SER A 317 -16.03 -18.46 -11.84
N GLY A 318 -17.35 -18.27 -11.78
CA GLY A 318 -17.98 -16.94 -11.78
C GLY A 318 -18.45 -16.45 -13.15
N ASP A 319 -19.24 -15.38 -13.13
CA ASP A 319 -19.84 -14.80 -14.33
C ASP A 319 -18.82 -14.00 -15.15
N ALA A 320 -19.20 -13.64 -16.39
CA ALA A 320 -18.35 -12.93 -17.34
C ALA A 320 -17.75 -11.63 -16.75
N ASP A 321 -18.51 -10.95 -15.90
CA ASP A 321 -18.22 -9.62 -15.35
C ASP A 321 -17.63 -9.64 -13.93
N SER A 322 -17.17 -10.81 -13.47
CA SER A 322 -16.52 -10.97 -12.16
C SER A 322 -15.10 -11.50 -12.32
N CYS A 323 -14.24 -11.20 -11.33
CA CYS A 323 -12.91 -11.80 -11.24
C CYS A 323 -12.95 -13.32 -11.24
N GLY A 324 -14.06 -13.92 -10.82
CA GLY A 324 -14.14 -15.34 -10.58
C GLY A 324 -13.40 -15.77 -9.32
N ALA A 325 -13.56 -17.04 -8.97
CA ALA A 325 -12.79 -17.69 -7.91
C ALA A 325 -12.14 -18.97 -8.45
N GLY A 326 -11.24 -19.57 -7.68
CA GLY A 326 -10.61 -20.84 -8.05
C GLY A 326 -9.31 -20.67 -8.84
N SER A 327 -9.02 -21.62 -9.72
CA SER A 327 -7.75 -21.62 -10.49
C SER A 327 -7.72 -20.46 -11.46
N VAL A 328 -6.58 -19.75 -11.54
CA VAL A 328 -6.34 -18.75 -12.61
C VAL A 328 -5.73 -19.38 -13.87
N ILE A 329 -5.40 -20.67 -13.83
CA ILE A 329 -5.05 -21.46 -15.00
C ILE A 329 -6.34 -22.01 -15.58
N LEU A 330 -6.72 -21.46 -16.73
CA LEU A 330 -7.97 -21.74 -17.43
C LEU A 330 -7.75 -22.74 -18.56
N GLU A 331 -8.80 -23.47 -18.92
CA GLU A 331 -8.76 -24.45 -20.01
C GLU A 331 -9.64 -24.05 -21.19
N LYS A 332 -9.16 -24.29 -22.40
CA LYS A 332 -9.95 -24.10 -23.63
C LYS A 332 -9.66 -25.19 -24.65
N PRO A 333 -10.53 -25.38 -25.67
CA PRO A 333 -10.22 -26.26 -26.79
C PRO A 333 -8.92 -25.83 -27.48
N GLY A 334 -7.97 -26.76 -27.55
CA GLY A 334 -6.69 -26.57 -28.21
C GLY A 334 -6.72 -26.92 -29.70
N ARG A 335 -5.55 -26.85 -30.34
CA ARG A 335 -5.38 -27.28 -31.73
C ARG A 335 -5.55 -28.81 -31.83
N ASN A 336 -6.52 -29.27 -32.62
CA ASN A 336 -6.70 -30.70 -32.90
C ASN A 336 -5.44 -31.34 -33.47
N VAL A 337 -5.22 -32.61 -33.15
CA VAL A 337 -4.13 -33.43 -33.68
C VAL A 337 -4.69 -34.67 -34.39
N THR A 338 -3.94 -35.23 -35.33
CA THR A 338 -4.31 -36.46 -36.03
C THR A 338 -3.43 -37.62 -35.59
N SER A 339 -4.03 -38.77 -35.31
CA SER A 339 -3.33 -40.03 -35.06
C SER A 339 -3.71 -41.08 -36.10
N THR A 340 -2.79 -41.97 -36.42
CA THR A 340 -3.04 -43.11 -37.30
C THR A 340 -3.47 -44.30 -36.45
N ILE A 341 -4.60 -44.91 -36.78
CA ILE A 341 -5.07 -46.15 -36.18
C ILE A 341 -4.97 -47.30 -37.17
N GLU A 342 -4.51 -48.45 -36.71
CA GLU A 342 -4.50 -49.70 -37.46
C GLU A 342 -5.87 -50.39 -37.36
N LEU A 343 -6.43 -50.80 -38.49
CA LEU A 343 -7.66 -51.57 -38.61
C LEU A 343 -7.37 -52.91 -39.31
N GLU A 344 -8.28 -53.88 -39.21
CA GLU A 344 -8.12 -55.21 -39.85
C GLU A 344 -7.84 -55.17 -41.37
N LEU A 345 -8.20 -54.07 -42.05
CA LEU A 345 -8.08 -53.91 -43.50
C LEU A 345 -7.25 -52.67 -43.92
N GLY A 346 -6.45 -52.08 -43.03
CA GLY A 346 -5.54 -50.96 -43.34
C GLY A 346 -5.48 -49.90 -42.25
N THR A 347 -4.92 -48.72 -42.54
CA THR A 347 -4.83 -47.60 -41.60
C THR A 347 -5.94 -46.57 -41.82
N ALA A 348 -6.40 -45.93 -40.73
CA ALA A 348 -7.30 -44.79 -40.78
C ALA A 348 -6.75 -43.61 -39.98
N THR A 349 -7.09 -42.39 -40.40
CA THR A 349 -6.76 -41.16 -39.65
C THR A 349 -7.87 -40.84 -38.67
N LYS A 350 -7.52 -40.69 -37.39
CA LYS A 350 -8.42 -40.23 -36.33
C LYS A 350 -8.05 -38.80 -35.94
N VAL A 351 -9.01 -37.90 -35.97
CA VAL A 351 -8.86 -36.56 -35.40
C VAL A 351 -9.12 -36.64 -33.90
N LEU A 352 -8.15 -36.20 -33.12
CA LEU A 352 -8.20 -36.11 -31.68
C LEU A 352 -8.36 -34.64 -31.30
N LYS A 353 -9.36 -34.35 -30.48
CA LYS A 353 -9.50 -33.04 -29.85
C LYS A 353 -8.43 -32.89 -28.78
N THR A 354 -8.06 -31.65 -28.51
CA THR A 354 -7.12 -31.33 -27.44
C THR A 354 -7.71 -30.25 -26.53
N THR A 355 -7.21 -30.19 -25.31
CA THR A 355 -7.45 -29.12 -24.34
C THR A 355 -6.11 -28.45 -24.06
N GLU A 356 -6.13 -27.13 -23.88
CA GLU A 356 -4.93 -26.35 -23.55
C GLU A 356 -5.17 -25.35 -22.42
N GLU A 357 -4.13 -25.13 -21.65
CA GLU A 357 -4.08 -24.14 -20.57
C GLU A 357 -3.80 -22.73 -21.12
N TYR A 358 -4.37 -21.73 -20.45
CA TYR A 358 -4.08 -20.32 -20.67
C TYR A 358 -4.41 -19.50 -19.42
N ILE A 359 -4.03 -18.22 -19.43
CA ILE A 359 -4.48 -17.23 -18.44
C ILE A 359 -5.31 -16.15 -19.12
N SER A 360 -6.21 -15.53 -18.37
CA SER A 360 -7.00 -14.38 -18.84
C SER A 360 -6.88 -13.25 -17.83
N ILE A 361 -6.60 -12.04 -18.31
CA ILE A 361 -6.52 -10.85 -17.46
C ILE A 361 -7.92 -10.28 -17.30
N PHE A 362 -8.31 -10.01 -16.05
CA PHE A 362 -9.63 -9.49 -15.74
C PHE A 362 -9.70 -8.83 -14.34
N PRO A 363 -10.28 -7.63 -14.22
CA PRO A 363 -10.68 -6.77 -15.33
C PRO A 363 -9.44 -6.27 -16.08
N ASN A 364 -9.55 -6.18 -17.41
CA ASN A 364 -8.48 -5.55 -18.19
C ASN A 364 -8.59 -4.03 -17.99
N SER A 365 -7.50 -3.40 -17.61
CA SER A 365 -7.41 -1.95 -17.46
C SER A 365 -6.01 -1.53 -17.81
N ASP A 366 -5.92 -0.65 -18.81
CA ASP A 366 -4.77 0.16 -19.15
C ASP A 366 -4.92 1.55 -18.48
N ASP A 367 -5.51 1.60 -17.28
CA ASP A 367 -5.67 2.85 -16.53
C ASP A 367 -4.58 3.01 -15.47
N GLN A 368 -4.43 4.24 -14.99
CA GLN A 368 -3.57 4.58 -13.87
C GLN A 368 -4.09 4.02 -12.54
N TYR A 369 -3.16 3.75 -11.63
CA TYR A 369 -3.46 3.46 -10.22
C TYR A 369 -2.80 4.48 -9.30
N ALA A 370 -3.24 4.48 -8.05
CA ALA A 370 -2.66 5.27 -6.99
C ALA A 370 -2.30 4.39 -5.78
N ILE A 371 -1.24 4.72 -5.05
CA ILE A 371 -0.89 4.08 -3.79
C ILE A 371 -0.66 5.18 -2.75
N LYS A 372 -1.38 5.12 -1.63
CA LYS A 372 -1.14 5.96 -0.46
C LYS A 372 -0.33 5.17 0.57
N ILE A 373 0.71 5.81 1.11
CA ILE A 373 1.63 5.18 2.06
C ILE A 373 1.63 5.99 3.34
N THR A 374 1.30 5.34 4.45
CA THR A 374 1.39 5.92 5.78
C THR A 374 2.29 5.07 6.66
N GLY A 375 3.08 5.70 7.51
CA GLY A 375 4.00 5.04 8.43
C GLY A 375 3.87 5.66 9.82
N THR A 376 4.05 4.86 10.86
CA THR A 376 4.04 5.34 12.25
C THR A 376 5.44 5.69 12.77
N GLY A 377 6.48 5.43 11.98
CA GLY A 377 7.88 5.61 12.34
C GLY A 377 8.48 6.93 11.87
N LEU A 378 9.79 7.06 12.07
CA LEU A 378 10.57 8.18 11.54
C LEU A 378 10.65 8.07 10.02
N ASN A 379 10.59 9.21 9.33
CA ASN A 379 10.78 9.25 7.88
C ASN A 379 12.13 8.58 7.51
N PRO A 380 12.17 7.52 6.68
CA PRO A 380 13.38 6.80 6.32
C PRO A 380 14.46 7.69 5.69
N LEU A 381 14.04 8.80 5.05
CA LEU A 381 14.94 9.80 4.49
C LEU A 381 15.72 10.56 5.57
N ASN A 382 15.35 10.48 6.85
CA ASN A 382 16.09 11.05 7.96
C ASN A 382 17.09 10.07 8.61
N SER A 383 17.20 8.84 8.09
CA SER A 383 18.19 7.87 8.59
C SER A 383 19.62 8.31 8.26
N GLU A 384 20.60 7.89 9.08
CA GLU A 384 22.04 8.16 8.83
C GLU A 384 22.46 7.65 7.45
N THR A 385 22.02 6.45 7.06
CA THR A 385 22.29 5.87 5.75
C THR A 385 21.72 6.72 4.61
N ALA A 386 20.50 7.26 4.76
CA ALA A 386 19.92 8.16 3.78
C ALA A 386 20.72 9.47 3.67
N ILE A 387 21.17 10.03 4.80
CA ILE A 387 21.97 11.26 4.82
C ILE A 387 23.32 11.07 4.12
N GLU A 388 23.97 9.92 4.32
CA GLU A 388 25.24 9.58 3.65
C GLU A 388 25.09 9.34 2.15
N ALA A 389 23.97 8.75 1.72
CA ALA A 389 23.70 8.42 0.32
C ALA A 389 23.04 9.57 -0.48
N ALA A 390 22.50 10.59 0.20
CA ALA A 390 21.69 11.65 -0.40
C ALA A 390 22.48 12.60 -1.32
N ALA A 391 21.72 13.29 -2.18
CA ALA A 391 22.24 14.46 -2.87
C ALA A 391 22.56 15.58 -1.86
N SER A 392 23.49 16.46 -2.21
CA SER A 392 23.91 17.57 -1.36
C SER A 392 23.93 18.88 -2.13
N PHE A 393 23.30 19.92 -1.58
CA PHE A 393 23.38 21.28 -2.11
C PHE A 393 24.30 22.13 -1.24
N ASN A 394 25.30 22.76 -1.87
CA ASN A 394 26.17 23.71 -1.21
C ASN A 394 25.81 25.15 -1.64
N PRO A 395 25.23 25.97 -0.74
CA PRO A 395 24.81 27.33 -1.09
C PRO A 395 25.98 28.29 -1.36
N PHE A 396 27.19 27.98 -0.91
CA PHE A 396 28.35 28.86 -1.08
C PHE A 396 28.94 28.77 -2.50
N ASP A 397 29.11 27.55 -3.01
CA ASP A 397 29.60 27.32 -4.38
C ASP A 397 28.47 27.08 -5.39
N ARG A 398 27.21 27.03 -4.92
CA ARG A 398 26.00 26.86 -5.72
C ARG A 398 25.95 25.53 -6.47
N SER A 399 26.60 24.50 -5.95
CA SER A 399 26.60 23.18 -6.55
C SER A 399 25.62 22.23 -5.88
N LEU A 400 24.88 21.49 -6.70
CA LEU A 400 24.07 20.35 -6.30
C LEU A 400 24.76 19.08 -6.82
N LEU A 401 25.22 18.25 -5.89
CA LEU A 401 25.84 16.96 -6.17
C LEU A 401 24.79 15.87 -6.02
N ILE A 402 24.61 15.07 -7.06
CA ILE A 402 23.68 13.93 -7.08
C ILE A 402 24.55 12.68 -7.23
N PRO A 403 24.80 11.93 -6.14
CA PRO A 403 25.75 10.81 -6.18
C PRO A 403 25.25 9.66 -7.04
N LYS A 404 23.93 9.46 -7.08
CA LYS A 404 23.27 8.43 -7.89
C LYS A 404 21.96 8.96 -8.46
N VAL A 405 21.85 8.91 -9.78
CA VAL A 405 20.61 9.14 -10.52
C VAL A 405 20.41 8.00 -11.52
N ARG A 406 19.21 7.44 -11.52
CA ARG A 406 18.79 6.42 -12.46
C ARG A 406 18.17 7.06 -13.71
N VAL A 407 18.62 6.62 -14.87
CA VAL A 407 18.08 7.01 -16.19
C VAL A 407 17.87 5.74 -17.00
N GLY A 408 16.63 5.27 -17.10
CA GLY A 408 16.32 3.95 -17.68
C GLY A 408 17.00 2.82 -16.90
N GLU A 409 17.79 1.99 -17.58
CA GLU A 409 18.54 0.88 -16.96
C GLU A 409 19.97 1.29 -16.50
N SER A 410 20.38 2.53 -16.77
CA SER A 410 21.72 3.03 -16.45
C SER A 410 21.72 3.88 -15.18
N MET A 411 22.86 3.87 -14.50
CA MET A 411 23.12 4.67 -13.30
C MET A 411 24.17 5.72 -13.59
N TYR A 412 23.98 6.94 -13.05
CA TYR A 412 24.92 8.04 -13.21
C TYR A 412 25.17 8.76 -11.88
N ALA A 413 26.31 9.42 -11.77
CA ALA A 413 26.53 10.53 -10.86
C ALA A 413 26.42 11.85 -11.64
N ALA A 414 25.86 12.88 -11.04
CA ALA A 414 25.69 14.18 -11.70
C ALA A 414 26.07 15.36 -10.80
N LYS A 415 26.59 16.42 -11.41
CA LYS A 415 26.81 17.72 -10.77
C LYS A 415 26.06 18.81 -11.51
N LEU A 416 25.19 19.49 -10.79
CA LEU A 416 24.46 20.64 -11.26
C LEU A 416 25.01 21.92 -10.60
N THR A 417 24.98 23.05 -11.30
CA THR A 417 25.44 24.34 -10.76
C THR A 417 24.43 25.45 -11.05
N GLN A 418 24.07 26.24 -10.04
CA GLN A 418 23.19 27.39 -10.22
C GLN A 418 23.97 28.59 -10.80
N PRO A 419 23.52 29.20 -11.92
CA PRO A 419 24.24 30.27 -12.59
C PRO A 419 24.25 31.60 -11.78
N LEU A 420 25.33 32.37 -11.93
CA LEU A 420 25.59 33.63 -11.22
C LEU A 420 24.65 34.80 -11.63
N HIS A 421 24.03 34.73 -12.80
CA HIS A 421 23.15 35.76 -13.34
C HIS A 421 21.88 35.12 -13.89
N GLN A 422 20.74 35.35 -13.21
CA GLN A 422 19.41 35.12 -13.80
C GLN A 422 19.23 36.09 -14.97
N ALA A 423 19.49 35.65 -16.19
CA ALA A 423 19.20 36.44 -17.38
C ALA A 423 17.69 36.42 -17.63
N ARG A 424 16.99 37.46 -17.16
CA ARG A 424 15.63 37.86 -17.58
C ARG A 424 14.62 36.71 -17.78
N SER A 425 14.08 36.21 -16.68
CA SER A 425 12.67 35.82 -16.65
C SER A 425 12.02 36.58 -15.51
N THR A 426 10.76 36.97 -15.67
CA THR A 426 9.93 37.55 -14.61
C THR A 426 9.49 36.49 -13.59
N ASP A 427 9.93 35.24 -13.73
CA ASP A 427 9.80 34.18 -12.74
C ASP A 427 11.01 34.11 -11.81
N ASN A 428 10.75 34.12 -10.50
CA ASN A 428 11.73 33.95 -9.43
C ASN A 428 12.25 32.49 -9.31
N GLY A 429 12.29 31.74 -10.42
CA GLY A 429 12.66 30.32 -10.45
C GLY A 429 14.11 30.07 -10.02
N ILE A 430 14.33 28.96 -9.31
CA ILE A 430 15.67 28.42 -9.03
C ILE A 430 16.01 27.49 -10.19
N ASN A 431 17.13 27.76 -10.88
CA ASN A 431 17.54 27.00 -12.05
C ASN A 431 18.96 26.47 -11.88
N PHE A 432 19.24 25.31 -12.45
CA PHE A 432 20.55 24.68 -12.45
C PHE A 432 21.01 24.32 -13.87
N ILE A 433 22.32 24.27 -14.08
CA ILE A 433 22.92 23.79 -15.33
C ILE A 433 23.61 22.44 -15.07
N LEU A 434 23.47 21.49 -15.99
CA LEU A 434 24.24 20.23 -15.94
C LEU A 434 25.71 20.51 -16.25
N THR A 435 26.58 20.33 -15.25
CA THR A 435 28.02 20.64 -15.38
C THR A 435 28.92 19.41 -15.44
N ALA A 436 28.48 18.28 -14.90
CA ALA A 436 29.14 16.99 -15.06
C ALA A 436 28.12 15.85 -14.95
N ILE A 437 28.36 14.77 -15.68
CA ILE A 437 27.66 13.49 -15.57
C ILE A 437 28.67 12.37 -15.81
N GLU A 438 28.60 11.32 -15.00
CA GLU A 438 29.48 10.16 -15.05
C GLU A 438 28.63 8.89 -14.93
N GLU A 439 28.85 7.91 -15.80
CA GLU A 439 28.15 6.62 -15.73
C GLU A 439 28.78 5.73 -14.64
N LEU A 440 27.94 5.07 -13.84
CA LEU A 440 28.32 4.22 -12.71
C LEU A 440 28.09 2.74 -13.03
N SER A 441 28.92 1.86 -12.46
CA SER A 441 28.68 0.41 -12.48
C SER A 441 27.44 0.04 -11.66
N VAL A 442 26.59 -0.82 -12.20
CA VAL A 442 25.26 -1.20 -11.64
C VAL A 442 25.36 -2.20 -10.47
N GLU A 443 26.56 -2.67 -10.12
CA GLU A 443 26.75 -3.87 -9.29
C GLU A 443 26.35 -3.76 -7.80
N ASP A 444 25.97 -2.57 -7.33
CA ASP A 444 25.56 -2.38 -5.94
C ASP A 444 24.05 -2.12 -5.84
N VAL A 445 23.35 -3.14 -5.32
CA VAL A 445 22.09 -3.16 -4.55
C VAL A 445 21.22 -1.89 -4.64
N VAL A 446 19.94 -2.07 -5.00
CA VAL A 446 18.86 -1.06 -5.01
C VAL A 446 19.10 0.02 -3.94
N ASP A 447 19.63 1.16 -4.38
CA ASP A 447 19.78 2.34 -3.53
C ASP A 447 18.43 3.04 -3.49
N VAL A 448 17.68 2.75 -2.43
CA VAL A 448 16.34 3.30 -2.15
C VAL A 448 16.35 4.83 -1.99
N TYR A 449 17.51 5.48 -1.94
CA TYR A 449 17.63 6.95 -1.79
C TYR A 449 18.12 7.65 -3.08
N ARG A 450 18.34 6.90 -4.17
CA ARG A 450 18.79 7.45 -5.45
C ARG A 450 17.78 8.40 -6.09
N ALA A 451 18.28 9.38 -6.83
CA ALA A 451 17.43 10.17 -7.72
C ALA A 451 16.96 9.33 -8.92
N THR A 452 15.84 9.71 -9.52
CA THR A 452 15.28 9.00 -10.68
C THR A 452 14.78 10.00 -11.72
N TYR A 453 15.08 9.76 -12.99
CA TYR A 453 14.60 10.55 -14.13
C TYR A 453 13.39 9.91 -14.80
N ASN A 454 12.26 10.60 -14.82
CA ASN A 454 11.06 10.22 -15.56
C ASN A 454 11.13 10.77 -17.00
N PRO A 455 11.25 9.90 -18.04
CA PRO A 455 11.33 10.34 -19.43
C PRO A 455 10.02 10.86 -20.02
N GLU A 456 8.86 10.57 -19.41
CA GLU A 456 7.56 11.02 -19.89
C GLU A 456 7.29 12.48 -19.51
N SER A 457 7.53 12.82 -18.23
CA SER A 457 7.40 14.20 -17.74
C SER A 457 8.67 15.02 -17.92
N ASN A 458 9.80 14.38 -18.23
CA ASN A 458 11.15 14.96 -18.19
C ASN A 458 11.50 15.51 -16.80
N GLU A 459 11.05 14.88 -15.73
CA GLU A 459 11.33 15.30 -14.35
C GLU A 459 12.41 14.43 -13.71
N VAL A 460 13.21 15.02 -12.81
CA VAL A 460 14.12 14.31 -11.92
C VAL A 460 13.59 14.43 -10.50
N LEU A 461 13.18 13.29 -9.94
CA LEU A 461 12.83 13.18 -8.53
C LEU A 461 14.09 12.91 -7.73
N ILE A 462 14.36 13.75 -6.73
CA ILE A 462 15.45 13.56 -5.78
C ILE A 462 14.84 13.35 -4.40
N PRO A 463 14.86 12.10 -3.88
CA PRO A 463 14.29 11.76 -2.57
C PRO A 463 14.74 12.70 -1.45
N ARG A 464 16.06 12.96 -1.38
CA ARG A 464 16.68 13.83 -0.39
C ARG A 464 17.83 14.63 -0.99
N VAL A 465 17.80 15.92 -0.74
CA VAL A 465 18.89 16.88 -0.89
C VAL A 465 19.21 17.45 0.49
N THR A 466 20.44 17.26 0.96
CA THR A 466 20.94 17.87 2.19
C THR A 466 21.53 19.24 1.88
N ASP A 467 21.01 20.31 2.49
CA ASP A 467 21.68 21.62 2.48
C ASP A 467 22.92 21.54 3.39
N THR A 468 24.11 21.65 2.82
CA THR A 468 25.37 21.46 3.57
C THR A 468 25.64 22.57 4.58
N ASN A 469 24.96 23.72 4.49
CA ASN A 469 25.11 24.81 5.44
C ASN A 469 24.22 24.63 6.69
N THR A 470 23.00 24.13 6.51
CA THR A 470 22.01 24.00 7.60
C THR A 470 21.88 22.56 8.11
N GLY A 471 22.24 21.56 7.31
CA GLY A 471 22.03 20.14 7.59
C GLY A 471 20.59 19.67 7.32
N ILE A 472 19.69 20.57 6.93
CA ILE A 472 18.27 20.26 6.69
C ILE A 472 18.14 19.47 5.38
N GLY A 473 17.27 18.45 5.39
CA GLY A 473 16.95 17.64 4.23
C GLY A 473 15.68 18.11 3.54
N TYR A 474 15.71 18.14 2.21
CA TYR A 474 14.57 18.48 1.37
C TYR A 474 14.34 17.41 0.32
N SER A 475 13.08 17.10 0.02
CA SER A 475 12.71 16.39 -1.20
C SER A 475 12.53 17.38 -2.34
N VAL A 476 13.07 17.08 -3.51
CA VAL A 476 13.17 18.03 -4.63
C VAL A 476 12.72 17.39 -5.93
N ILE A 477 11.93 18.11 -6.72
CA ILE A 477 11.58 17.77 -8.11
C ILE A 477 12.18 18.81 -9.04
N LEU A 478 12.95 18.35 -10.02
CA LEU A 478 13.54 19.19 -11.06
C LEU A 478 12.89 18.90 -12.42
N GLN A 479 12.59 19.91 -13.21
CA GLN A 479 12.24 19.75 -14.63
C GLN A 479 13.53 19.77 -15.46
N TYR A 480 13.79 18.72 -16.22
CA TYR A 480 14.90 18.65 -17.17
C TYR A 480 14.56 19.34 -18.50
N HIS A 481 15.52 20.12 -18.99
CA HIS A 481 15.48 20.73 -20.32
C HIS A 481 16.75 20.35 -21.09
N ALA A 482 16.56 19.57 -22.16
CA ALA A 482 17.65 19.15 -23.04
C ALA A 482 18.30 20.34 -23.76
N ALA A 483 19.59 20.19 -24.08
CA ALA A 483 20.27 21.10 -24.99
C ALA A 483 19.59 21.06 -26.37
N THR A 484 19.27 22.23 -26.93
CA THR A 484 18.59 22.33 -28.23
C THR A 484 19.56 22.41 -29.40
N ASN A 485 20.84 22.69 -29.13
CA ASN A 485 21.95 22.69 -30.09
C ASN A 485 23.31 22.64 -29.36
N GLU A 486 24.40 22.52 -30.11
CA GLU A 486 25.79 22.44 -29.59
C GLU A 486 26.23 23.65 -28.75
N ASN A 487 25.53 24.78 -28.83
CA ASN A 487 25.85 26.01 -28.09
C ASN A 487 24.97 26.21 -26.84
N THR A 488 24.05 25.30 -26.56
CA THR A 488 23.16 25.37 -25.38
C THR A 488 23.50 24.25 -24.42
N GLN A 489 23.52 24.55 -23.12
CA GLN A 489 23.71 23.54 -22.08
C GLN A 489 22.34 23.01 -21.64
N ALA A 490 22.29 21.72 -21.31
CA ALA A 490 21.13 21.17 -20.63
C ALA A 490 21.00 21.80 -19.24
N TRP A 491 19.77 22.05 -18.81
CA TRP A 491 19.49 22.81 -17.60
C TRP A 491 18.23 22.28 -16.92
N PHE A 492 18.00 22.72 -15.68
CA PHE A 492 16.91 22.24 -14.84
C PHE A 492 16.20 23.41 -14.15
N ASP A 493 14.87 23.41 -14.14
CA ASP A 493 14.05 24.24 -13.24
C ASP A 493 13.73 23.45 -11.96
N VAL A 494 13.66 24.12 -10.82
CA VAL A 494 13.11 23.52 -9.59
C VAL A 494 11.59 23.69 -9.59
N LEU A 495 10.86 22.58 -9.64
CA LEU A 495 9.39 22.57 -9.58
C LEU A 495 8.86 22.51 -8.15
N SER A 496 9.52 21.72 -7.29
CA SER A 496 9.09 21.49 -5.91
C SER A 496 10.28 21.36 -4.97
N ILE A 497 10.15 21.94 -3.77
CA ILE A 497 11.06 21.75 -2.63
C ILE A 497 10.19 21.59 -1.38
N VAL A 498 10.30 20.44 -0.72
CA VAL A 498 9.55 20.15 0.50
C VAL A 498 10.53 19.73 1.58
N GLU A 499 10.51 20.42 2.73
CA GLU A 499 11.33 20.06 3.88
C GLU A 499 10.90 18.69 4.44
N ILE A 500 11.88 17.84 4.72
CA ILE A 500 11.65 16.51 5.29
C ILE A 500 11.59 16.66 6.81
N GLN A 501 10.40 16.44 7.39
CA GLN A 501 10.18 16.49 8.84
C GLN A 501 10.66 15.24 9.57
#